data_AF-A0A820PT41-F1
#
_entry.id   AF-A0A820PT41-F1
#
_cell.length_a   1.000
_cell.length_b   1.000
_cell.length_c   1.000
_cell.angle_alpha   90.00
_cell.angle_beta   90.00
_cell.angle_gamma   90.00
#
_symmetry.space_group_name_H-M   'P 1'
#
loop_
_entity.id
_entity.type
_entity.pdbx_description
1 polymer ?
#
loop_
_entity_poly.entity_id
_entity_poly.type
_entity_poly.pdbx_seq_one_letter_code
_entity_poly.pdbx_strand_id
1 'polypeptide(L)'
;FITVQEPIEITGGLTVVSTTFNPDSDFFTIILNRSLQVNEQPILTLNYIGELRNDTDGFYLSSYIRSSDKVRRYLVASQMEPIAARRALPCFDEPALKATYTITVEHEQQYRVWSNMPIESSTPQPNSWQLTQFQKTVPMSSYLLALVVADFDCLTRNNTGRFGN
;
A
#
# COMPACT_ATOMS: atom_id res chain seq x y z
N PHE A 1 12.04 -2.73 -8.43
CA PHE A 1 10.95 -3.72 -8.66
C PHE A 1 10.59 -4.32 -7.31
N ILE A 2 9.40 -4.93 -7.17
CA ILE A 2 9.08 -5.72 -5.98
C ILE A 2 9.61 -7.15 -6.14
N THR A 3 10.03 -7.74 -5.03
CA THR A 3 10.54 -9.12 -4.97
C THR A 3 9.70 -9.88 -3.96
N VAL A 4 8.87 -10.81 -4.44
CA VAL A 4 8.10 -11.73 -3.59
C VAL A 4 9.05 -12.63 -2.81
N GLN A 5 8.76 -12.82 -1.53
CA GLN A 5 9.52 -13.63 -0.59
C GLN A 5 8.74 -14.90 -0.25
N GLU A 6 9.48 -15.98 0.04
CA GLU A 6 8.91 -17.20 0.60
C GLU A 6 8.78 -17.08 2.14
N PRO A 7 7.83 -17.79 2.78
CA PRO A 7 6.84 -18.67 2.15
C PRO A 7 5.67 -17.90 1.52
N ILE A 8 5.16 -18.41 0.40
CA ILE A 8 3.84 -18.04 -0.15
C ILE A 8 2.79 -18.98 0.42
N GLU A 9 1.77 -18.41 1.07
CA GLU A 9 0.69 -19.18 1.69
C GLU A 9 -0.62 -19.01 0.93
N ILE A 10 -1.34 -20.11 0.73
CA ILE A 10 -2.66 -20.10 0.11
C ILE A 10 -3.61 -21.04 0.85
N THR A 11 -4.84 -20.59 1.11
CA THR A 11 -5.87 -21.39 1.80
C THR A 11 -6.66 -22.28 0.82
N GLY A 12 -7.59 -23.11 1.34
CA GLY A 12 -8.48 -23.93 0.49
C GLY A 12 -7.91 -25.29 0.06
N GLY A 13 -6.88 -25.80 0.77
CA GLY A 13 -6.22 -27.06 0.42
C GLY A 13 -5.41 -26.99 -0.88
N LEU A 14 -5.13 -25.77 -1.34
CA LEU A 14 -4.23 -25.49 -2.45
C LEU A 14 -2.80 -25.45 -1.91
N THR A 15 -1.85 -25.85 -2.74
CA THR A 15 -0.43 -25.67 -2.44
C THR A 15 0.28 -25.07 -3.64
N VAL A 16 1.27 -24.22 -3.38
CA VAL A 16 2.15 -23.68 -4.41
C VAL A 16 3.12 -24.77 -4.83
N VAL A 17 3.09 -25.13 -6.12
CA VAL A 17 4.01 -26.09 -6.74
C VAL A 17 5.29 -25.39 -7.18
N SER A 18 5.16 -24.21 -7.79
CA SER A 18 6.28 -23.39 -8.22
C SER A 18 5.83 -21.95 -8.52
N THR A 19 6.81 -21.07 -8.67
CA THR A 19 6.60 -19.67 -9.06
C THR A 19 7.51 -19.31 -10.22
N THR A 20 7.08 -18.33 -11.02
CA THR A 20 7.92 -17.75 -12.07
C THR A 20 7.61 -16.27 -12.21
N PHE A 21 8.63 -15.49 -12.57
CA PHE A 21 8.51 -14.06 -12.84
C PHE A 21 8.89 -13.80 -14.29
N ASN A 22 7.98 -13.18 -15.05
CA ASN A 22 8.23 -12.74 -16.41
C ASN A 22 8.53 -11.23 -16.41
N PRO A 23 9.79 -10.82 -16.67
CA PRO A 23 10.19 -9.41 -16.64
C PRO A 23 9.66 -8.60 -17.83
N ASP A 24 9.28 -9.23 -18.95
CA ASP A 24 8.78 -8.52 -20.12
C ASP A 24 7.32 -8.07 -19.94
N SER A 25 6.55 -8.83 -19.17
CA SER A 25 5.14 -8.58 -18.91
C SER A 25 4.83 -8.07 -17.49
N ASP A 26 5.85 -7.97 -16.63
CA ASP A 26 5.72 -7.69 -15.19
C ASP A 26 4.71 -8.63 -14.49
N PHE A 27 4.71 -9.92 -14.86
CA PHE A 27 3.82 -10.92 -14.25
C PHE A 27 4.57 -11.85 -13.30
N PHE A 28 4.02 -12.00 -12.10
CA PHE A 28 4.39 -13.05 -11.16
C PHE A 28 3.34 -14.16 -11.22
N THR A 29 3.75 -15.34 -11.65
CA THR A 29 2.87 -16.51 -11.82
C THR A 29 3.10 -17.50 -10.69
N ILE A 30 2.01 -17.93 -10.05
CA ILE A 30 1.99 -18.95 -9.00
C ILE A 30 1.29 -20.18 -9.57
N ILE A 31 2.00 -21.30 -9.66
CA ILE A 31 1.47 -22.57 -10.14
C ILE A 31 0.98 -23.35 -8.93
N LEU A 32 -0.28 -23.76 -8.98
CA LEU A 32 -0.95 -24.50 -7.90
C LEU A 32 -1.00 -26.00 -8.22
N ASN A 33 -1.16 -26.82 -7.18
CA ASN A 33 -1.29 -28.28 -7.30
C ASN A 33 -2.53 -28.75 -8.07
N ARG A 34 -3.56 -27.89 -8.17
CA ARG A 34 -4.78 -28.13 -8.94
C ARG A 34 -5.40 -26.82 -9.39
N SER A 35 -6.34 -26.89 -10.33
CA SER A 35 -7.18 -25.77 -10.71
C SER A 35 -8.15 -25.36 -9.60
N LEU A 36 -8.42 -24.05 -9.52
CA LEU A 36 -9.48 -23.49 -8.71
C LEU A 36 -10.85 -23.97 -9.19
N GLN A 37 -11.74 -24.29 -8.26
CA GLN A 37 -13.13 -24.61 -8.56
C GLN A 37 -13.94 -23.31 -8.70
N VAL A 38 -15.07 -23.38 -9.43
CA VAL A 38 -15.98 -22.23 -9.55
C VAL A 38 -16.49 -21.85 -8.16
N ASN A 39 -16.48 -20.56 -7.84
CA ASN A 39 -16.83 -19.98 -6.54
C ASN A 39 -15.88 -20.31 -5.37
N GLU A 40 -14.73 -20.92 -5.62
CA GLU A 40 -13.67 -21.06 -4.62
C GLU A 40 -13.02 -19.69 -4.35
N GLN A 41 -12.91 -19.30 -3.08
CA GLN A 41 -12.35 -18.00 -2.65
C GLN A 41 -11.14 -18.20 -1.72
N PRO A 42 -10.01 -18.68 -2.25
CA PRO A 42 -8.81 -18.84 -1.44
C PRO A 42 -8.25 -17.47 -1.05
N ILE A 43 -7.55 -17.44 0.09
CA ILE A 43 -6.77 -16.29 0.54
C ILE A 43 -5.32 -16.58 0.17
N LEU A 44 -4.72 -15.70 -0.63
CA LEU A 44 -3.32 -15.70 -0.98
C LEU A 44 -2.59 -14.68 -0.10
N THR A 45 -1.62 -15.14 0.69
CA THR A 45 -0.76 -14.30 1.51
C THR A 45 0.63 -14.26 0.89
N LEU A 46 1.12 -13.05 0.62
CA LEU A 46 2.42 -12.80 0.02
C LEU A 46 3.24 -11.88 0.93
N ASN A 47 4.47 -12.31 1.22
CA ASN A 47 5.51 -11.42 1.72
C ASN A 47 6.28 -10.88 0.52
N TYR A 48 6.65 -9.60 0.53
CA TYR A 48 7.44 -9.01 -0.55
C TYR A 48 8.27 -7.84 -0.05
N ILE A 49 9.35 -7.55 -0.76
CA ILE A 49 10.22 -6.40 -0.53
C ILE A 49 10.16 -5.52 -1.76
N GLY A 50 9.97 -4.21 -1.56
CA GLY A 50 10.05 -3.20 -2.60
C GLY A 50 11.06 -2.13 -2.22
N GLU A 51 11.77 -1.61 -3.21
CA GLU A 51 12.62 -0.43 -3.03
C GLU A 51 11.80 0.84 -3.23
N LEU A 52 11.98 1.82 -2.34
CA LEU A 52 11.45 3.16 -2.56
C LEU A 52 12.15 3.77 -3.77
N ARG A 53 11.36 4.16 -4.76
CA ARG A 53 11.89 4.70 -6.01
C ARG A 53 12.28 6.18 -5.86
N ASN A 54 13.16 6.62 -6.74
CA ASN A 54 13.53 8.04 -6.87
C ASN A 54 12.79 8.75 -8.01
N ASP A 55 12.04 8.00 -8.83
CA ASP A 55 11.04 8.56 -9.75
C ASP A 55 9.67 8.62 -9.05
N THR A 56 8.67 9.21 -9.70
CA THR A 56 7.33 9.41 -9.11
C THR A 56 6.38 8.26 -9.43
N ASP A 57 6.86 7.02 -9.51
CA ASP A 57 6.01 5.85 -9.82
C ASP A 57 5.94 4.89 -8.62
N GLY A 58 4.75 4.41 -8.29
CA GLY A 58 4.55 3.48 -7.17
C GLY A 58 4.81 4.18 -5.84
N PHE A 59 5.49 3.51 -4.90
CA PHE A 59 6.04 4.17 -3.71
C PHE A 59 7.39 4.80 -4.01
N TYR A 60 7.51 6.09 -3.72
CA TYR A 60 8.71 6.84 -3.98
C TYR A 60 9.13 7.71 -2.80
N LEU A 61 10.44 7.94 -2.73
CA LEU A 61 11.08 8.82 -1.78
C LEU A 61 11.14 10.23 -2.36
N SER A 62 10.64 11.21 -1.59
CA SER A 62 10.81 12.62 -1.90
C SER A 62 11.45 13.34 -0.70
N SER A 63 11.90 14.56 -0.92
CA SER A 63 12.48 15.37 0.15
C SER A 63 12.14 16.85 -0.02
N TYR A 64 12.13 17.56 1.11
CA TYR A 64 11.92 18.99 1.15
C TYR A 64 12.82 19.62 2.22
N ILE A 65 13.10 20.92 2.08
CA ILE A 65 13.80 21.68 3.11
C ILE A 65 12.75 22.32 4.00
N ARG A 66 12.71 21.89 5.27
CA ARG A 66 11.74 22.42 6.22
C ARG A 66 12.12 23.84 6.59
N SER A 67 11.17 24.76 6.47
CA SER A 67 11.43 26.19 6.57
C SER A 67 11.89 26.64 7.96
N SER A 68 11.44 25.93 9.01
CA SER A 68 11.67 26.24 10.43
C SER A 68 13.12 26.00 10.89
N ASP A 69 13.75 24.91 10.46
CA ASP A 69 15.10 24.51 10.89
C ASP A 69 16.09 24.40 9.72
N LYS A 70 15.65 24.61 8.48
CA LYS A 70 16.45 24.45 7.24
C LYS A 70 17.02 23.03 7.06
N VAL A 71 16.44 22.04 7.75
CA VAL A 71 16.88 20.65 7.65
C VAL A 71 16.15 19.95 6.50
N ARG A 72 16.87 19.11 5.76
CA ARG A 72 16.27 18.22 4.76
C ARG A 72 15.45 17.15 5.46
N ARG A 73 14.17 17.08 5.11
CA ARG A 73 13.23 16.05 5.55
C ARG A 73 12.88 15.16 4.37
N TYR A 74 12.69 13.88 4.67
CA TYR A 74 12.27 12.89 3.69
C TYR A 74 10.81 12.53 3.93
N LEU A 75 10.14 12.17 2.84
CA LEU A 75 8.81 11.60 2.88
C LEU A 75 8.70 10.43 1.91
N VAL A 76 7.79 9.51 2.22
CA VAL A 76 7.31 8.52 1.26
C VAL A 76 5.96 9.00 0.74
N ALA A 77 5.78 8.95 -0.57
CA ALA A 77 4.51 9.19 -1.21
C ALA A 77 4.24 8.10 -2.25
N SER A 78 2.98 7.99 -2.64
CA SER A 78 2.55 7.06 -3.68
C SER A 78 2.00 7.79 -4.90
N GLN A 79 2.33 7.30 -6.09
CA GLN A 79 1.69 7.68 -7.33
C GLN A 79 1.49 6.40 -8.16
N MET A 80 0.26 5.89 -8.16
CA MET A 80 -0.03 4.57 -8.71
C MET A 80 -0.57 4.62 -10.15
N GLU A 81 -1.06 5.78 -10.61
CA GLU A 81 -1.61 5.95 -11.95
C GLU A 81 -0.51 6.04 -13.02
N PRO A 82 -0.70 5.40 -14.20
CA PRO A 82 -1.81 4.51 -14.56
C PRO A 82 -1.59 3.04 -14.20
N ILE A 83 -0.32 2.59 -14.15
CA ILE A 83 0.06 1.17 -14.05
C ILE A 83 1.17 0.92 -13.01
N ALA A 84 1.36 1.86 -12.09
CA ALA A 84 2.46 1.83 -11.15
C ALA A 84 2.12 1.12 -9.83
N ALA A 85 0.85 0.73 -9.61
CA ALA A 85 0.46 -0.02 -8.42
C ALA A 85 1.22 -1.35 -8.30
N ARG A 86 1.45 -2.06 -9.42
CA ARG A 86 2.27 -3.29 -9.46
C ARG A 86 3.72 -3.09 -8.99
N ARG A 87 4.22 -1.86 -8.99
CA ARG A 87 5.56 -1.52 -8.49
C ARG A 87 5.59 -1.27 -6.99
N ALA A 88 4.42 -1.10 -6.37
CA ALA A 88 4.25 -0.82 -4.95
C ALA A 88 3.76 -2.06 -4.18
N LEU A 89 2.88 -2.87 -4.77
CA LEU A 89 2.37 -4.11 -4.18
C LEU A 89 2.03 -5.16 -5.25
N PRO A 90 2.17 -6.47 -4.95
CA PRO A 90 1.63 -7.52 -5.81
C PRO A 90 0.11 -7.42 -5.88
N CYS A 91 -0.43 -7.07 -7.04
CA CYS A 91 -1.88 -6.90 -7.23
C CYS A 91 -2.29 -7.19 -8.67
N PHE A 92 -3.59 -7.45 -8.87
CA PHE A 92 -4.21 -7.50 -10.20
C PHE A 92 -4.41 -6.07 -10.72
N ASP A 93 -3.38 -5.54 -11.35
CA ASP A 93 -3.28 -4.12 -11.72
C ASP A 93 -4.01 -3.79 -13.03
N GLU A 94 -5.32 -3.99 -13.04
CA GLU A 94 -6.23 -3.60 -14.12
C GLU A 94 -7.38 -2.74 -13.58
N PRO A 95 -7.72 -1.60 -14.22
CA PRO A 95 -8.76 -0.69 -13.71
C PRO A 95 -10.13 -1.32 -13.44
N ALA A 96 -10.50 -2.34 -14.23
CA ALA A 96 -11.77 -3.05 -14.08
C ALA A 96 -11.83 -3.98 -12.85
N LEU A 97 -10.68 -4.43 -12.35
CA LEU A 97 -10.57 -5.36 -11.24
C LEU A 97 -10.56 -4.60 -9.91
N LYS A 98 -11.73 -4.08 -9.53
CA LYS A 98 -11.89 -3.35 -8.27
C LYS A 98 -11.79 -4.29 -7.07
N ALA A 99 -11.11 -3.82 -6.03
CA ALA A 99 -11.00 -4.49 -4.75
C ALA A 99 -11.19 -3.50 -3.59
N THR A 100 -11.35 -4.03 -2.39
CA THR A 100 -11.29 -3.24 -1.15
C THR A 100 -9.92 -3.41 -0.52
N TYR A 101 -9.35 -2.35 0.04
CA TYR A 101 -8.03 -2.39 0.65
C TYR A 101 -8.13 -2.04 2.13
N THR A 102 -7.40 -2.78 2.97
CA THR A 102 -7.11 -2.41 4.34
C THR A 102 -5.61 -2.22 4.43
N ILE A 103 -5.16 -1.02 4.81
CA ILE A 103 -3.75 -0.66 4.82
C ILE A 103 -3.30 -0.52 6.26
N THR A 104 -2.20 -1.17 6.58
CA THR A 104 -1.51 -1.05 7.86
C THR A 104 -0.07 -0.64 7.60
N VAL A 105 0.41 0.34 8.34
CA VAL A 105 1.74 0.92 8.17
C VAL A 105 2.44 0.93 9.51
N GLU A 106 3.60 0.29 9.56
CA GLU A 106 4.55 0.44 10.65
C GLU A 106 5.50 1.59 10.31
N HIS A 107 5.56 2.61 11.17
CA HIS A 107 6.37 3.80 10.95
C HIS A 107 6.93 4.35 12.27
N GLU A 108 8.00 5.14 12.20
CA GLU A 108 8.49 5.87 13.38
C GLU A 108 7.46 6.92 13.83
N GLN A 109 7.34 7.11 15.14
CA GLN A 109 6.37 8.05 15.75
C GLN A 109 6.57 9.51 15.35
N GLN A 110 7.75 9.89 14.87
CA GLN A 110 8.02 11.23 14.36
C GLN A 110 7.34 11.52 13.01
N TYR A 111 6.97 10.47 12.26
CA TYR A 111 6.23 10.60 11.02
C TYR A 111 4.74 10.39 11.26
N ARG A 112 3.94 11.09 10.46
CA ARG A 112 2.51 10.87 10.33
C ARG A 112 2.23 10.12 9.03
N VAL A 113 1.14 9.37 9.04
CA VAL A 113 0.69 8.58 7.89
C VAL A 113 -0.70 9.02 7.43
N TRP A 114 -0.90 9.05 6.12
CA TRP A 114 -2.17 9.35 5.48
C TRP A 114 -2.44 8.35 4.37
N SER A 115 -3.71 7.96 4.21
CA SER A 115 -4.17 7.09 3.15
C SER A 115 -5.59 7.46 2.73
N ASN A 116 -6.22 6.66 1.87
CA ASN A 116 -7.55 6.89 1.31
C ASN A 116 -8.65 6.98 2.38
N MET A 117 -8.52 6.20 3.46
CA MET A 117 -9.53 6.09 4.51
C MET A 117 -9.02 6.67 5.83
N PRO A 118 -9.90 7.02 6.79
CA PRO A 118 -9.50 7.43 8.13
C PRO A 118 -8.72 6.36 8.88
N ILE A 119 -7.90 6.78 9.83
CA ILE A 119 -7.22 5.86 10.77
C ILE A 119 -8.28 5.14 11.60
N GLU A 120 -8.23 3.81 11.60
CA GLU A 120 -9.07 2.94 12.42
C GLU A 120 -8.45 2.71 13.79
N SER A 121 -7.15 2.44 13.84
CA SER A 121 -6.41 2.22 15.07
C SER A 121 -4.94 2.62 14.93
N SER A 122 -4.31 2.90 16.05
CA SER A 122 -2.88 3.19 16.10
C SER A 122 -2.28 2.69 17.40
N THR A 123 -1.33 1.78 17.29
CA THR A 123 -0.77 1.02 18.40
C THR A 123 0.73 1.25 18.50
N PRO A 124 1.25 1.74 19.64
CA PRO A 124 2.69 1.89 19.85
C PRO A 124 3.44 0.56 19.69
N GLN A 125 4.61 0.60 19.06
CA GLN A 125 5.54 -0.51 18.93
C GLN A 125 6.87 -0.20 19.65
N PRO A 126 7.72 -1.19 19.92
CA PRO A 126 9.05 -0.96 20.50
C PRO A 126 9.89 0.05 19.69
N ASN A 127 10.93 0.62 20.31
CA ASN A 127 11.91 1.49 19.65
C ASN A 127 11.32 2.79 19.03
N SER A 128 10.26 3.35 19.61
CA SER A 128 9.58 4.56 19.11
C SER A 128 8.91 4.38 17.74
N TRP A 129 8.51 3.15 17.43
CA TRP A 129 7.67 2.84 16.28
C TRP A 129 6.18 2.84 16.64
N GLN A 130 5.34 2.83 15.62
CA GLN A 130 3.89 2.84 15.72
C GLN A 130 3.31 2.07 14.54
N LEU A 131 2.31 1.23 14.83
CA LEU A 131 1.54 0.50 13.84
C LEU A 131 0.19 1.20 13.67
N THR A 132 -0.03 1.79 12.50
CA THR A 132 -1.25 2.53 12.19
C THR A 132 -2.05 1.80 11.13
N GLN A 133 -3.30 1.46 11.44
CA GLN A 133 -4.23 0.79 10.53
C GLN A 133 -5.31 1.77 10.07
N PHE A 134 -5.59 1.77 8.77
CA PHE A 134 -6.68 2.53 8.16
C PHE A 134 -7.93 1.67 7.98
N GLN A 135 -9.09 2.31 8.00
CA GLN A 135 -10.37 1.64 7.73
C GLN A 135 -10.37 1.03 6.31
N LYS A 136 -11.14 -0.05 6.15
CA LYS A 136 -11.33 -0.71 4.85
C LYS A 136 -11.94 0.25 3.82
N THR A 137 -11.35 0.32 2.62
CA THR A 137 -11.88 1.15 1.53
C THR A 137 -13.18 0.60 0.94
N VAL A 138 -13.91 1.46 0.24
CA VAL A 138 -14.92 1.01 -0.74
C VAL A 138 -14.23 0.29 -1.92
N PRO A 139 -14.95 -0.50 -2.74
CA PRO A 139 -14.38 -1.09 -3.94
C PRO A 139 -13.82 -0.03 -4.90
N MET A 140 -12.51 -0.09 -5.14
CA MET A 140 -11.76 0.87 -5.95
C MET A 140 -10.69 0.16 -6.78
N SER A 141 -10.21 0.83 -7.83
CA SER A 141 -9.12 0.34 -8.67
C SER A 141 -7.76 0.55 -7.99
N SER A 142 -6.78 -0.32 -8.28
CA SER A 142 -5.43 -0.29 -7.72
C SER A 142 -4.72 1.06 -7.85
N TYR A 143 -4.88 1.74 -9.00
CA TYR A 143 -4.23 3.02 -9.30
C TYR A 143 -4.68 4.20 -8.42
N LEU A 144 -5.77 4.05 -7.66
CA LEU A 144 -6.26 5.07 -6.73
C LEU A 144 -5.71 4.88 -5.30
N LEU A 145 -4.98 3.78 -5.04
CA LEU A 145 -4.38 3.54 -3.73
C LEU A 145 -3.38 4.65 -3.42
N ALA A 146 -3.54 5.28 -2.26
CA ALA A 146 -2.70 6.37 -1.82
C ALA A 146 -2.12 6.11 -0.43
N LEU A 147 -0.83 6.42 -0.26
CA LEU A 147 -0.14 6.43 1.02
C LEU A 147 0.88 7.56 1.04
N VAL A 148 0.90 8.31 2.14
CA VAL A 148 1.92 9.31 2.44
C VAL A 148 2.45 9.07 3.85
N VAL A 149 3.77 9.06 4.00
CA VAL A 149 4.47 9.02 5.29
C VAL A 149 5.39 10.25 5.35
N ALA A 150 5.05 11.23 6.17
CA ALA A 150 5.78 12.50 6.26
C ALA A 150 5.61 13.17 7.63
N ASP A 151 6.49 14.11 7.96
CA ASP A 151 6.40 14.94 9.18
C ASP A 151 5.60 16.23 8.97
N PHE A 152 4.60 16.22 8.06
CA PHE A 152 3.80 17.40 7.76
C PHE A 152 2.86 17.79 8.90
N ASP A 153 2.70 19.10 9.08
CA ASP A 153 1.65 19.68 9.89
C ASP A 153 0.31 19.63 9.15
N CYS A 154 -0.76 19.26 9.87
CA CYS A 154 -2.11 19.26 9.34
C CYS A 154 -2.88 20.46 9.91
N LEU A 155 -3.38 21.32 9.02
CA LEU A 155 -4.30 22.40 9.39
C LEU A 155 -5.72 21.94 9.08
N THR A 156 -6.49 21.63 10.11
CA THR A 156 -7.91 21.28 9.96
C THR A 156 -8.76 22.55 10.02
N ARG A 157 -9.50 22.86 8.95
CA ARG A 157 -10.51 23.92 8.96
C ARG A 157 -11.90 23.31 9.16
N ASN A 158 -12.44 23.46 10.37
CA ASN A 158 -13.84 23.11 10.65
C ASN A 158 -14.73 24.20 10.05
N ASN A 159 -15.19 24.01 8.81
CA ASN A 159 -16.24 24.86 8.24
C ASN A 159 -17.57 24.53 8.93
N THR A 160 -17.85 25.18 10.06
CA THR A 160 -19.18 25.23 10.68
C THR A 160 -20.12 26.16 9.90
N GLY A 161 -20.22 25.93 8.58
CA GLY A 161 -21.19 26.61 7.73
C GLY A 161 -22.60 26.24 8.18
N ARG A 162 -23.20 27.06 9.03
CA ARG A 162 -24.66 27.09 9.22
C ARG A 162 -25.27 27.49 7.87
N PHE A 163 -25.76 26.52 7.13
CA PHE A 163 -26.75 26.78 6.09
C PHE A 163 -28.06 27.13 6.81
N GLY A 164 -28.24 28.42 7.08
CA GLY A 164 -29.52 28.98 7.51
C GLY A 164 -30.42 29.13 6.29
N ASN A 165 -31.64 28.61 6.43
CA ASN A 165 -32.76 28.71 5.48
C ASN A 165 -33.10 30.17 5.13
#